data_AF-A0A9E5IWB0-F1
#
_entry.id   AF-A0A9E5IWB0-F1
#
_cell.length_a   1.000
_cell.length_b   1.000
_cell.length_c   1.000
_cell.angle_alpha   90.00
_cell.angle_beta   90.00
_cell.angle_gamma   90.00
#
_symmetry.space_group_name_H-M   'P 1'
#
loop_
_entity.id
_entity.type
_entity.pdbx_description
1 polymer ?
#
loop_
_entity_poly.entity_id
_entity_poly.type
_entity_poly.pdbx_seq_one_letter_code
_entity_poly.pdbx_strand_id
1 'polypeptide(L)'
;RFERQDRGPRLSDAAFRAQRDAKEHAEMALRKLAAQAHGESLTNLLAAWEKRQADQVPTPQELGRNVNAAARAAWSQAIAQAPKADAGEAILRLEMAAEVPTPAENLNERRALQLQLLTRKNQPGPQDTWALDVTAVLSSAHDPKVARRLQNALKNLLRR
;
A
#
# COMPACT_ATOMS: atom_id res chain seq x y z
N ARG A 1 -58.99 0.60 39.41
CA ARG A 1 -58.32 0.73 38.08
C ARG A 1 -56.83 0.83 38.37
N PHE A 2 -56.03 -0.21 38.08
CA PHE A 2 -54.59 -0.15 38.32
C PHE A 2 -53.94 0.75 37.27
N GLU A 3 -53.43 1.91 37.69
CA GLU A 3 -52.61 2.77 36.85
C GLU A 3 -51.26 2.10 36.61
N ARG A 4 -50.98 1.76 35.35
CA ARG A 4 -49.65 1.32 34.94
C ARG A 4 -48.75 2.54 35.00
N GLN A 5 -47.85 2.59 35.98
CA GLN A 5 -46.77 3.57 36.00
C GLN A 5 -45.98 3.47 34.70
N ASP A 6 -45.86 4.61 34.03
CA ASP A 6 -45.02 4.84 32.87
C ASP A 6 -43.58 4.45 33.25
N ARG A 7 -43.15 3.26 32.84
CA ARG A 7 -41.77 2.81 33.05
C ARG A 7 -40.92 3.65 32.11
N GLY A 8 -40.40 4.76 32.62
CA GLY A 8 -39.41 5.60 31.96
C GLY A 8 -38.26 4.76 31.36
N PRO A 9 -37.61 5.29 30.31
CA PRO A 9 -36.68 4.54 29.46
C PRO A 9 -35.65 3.80 30.33
N ARG A 10 -35.57 2.47 30.15
CA ARG A 10 -34.70 1.59 30.92
C ARG A 10 -33.27 2.11 30.78
N LEU A 11 -32.70 2.58 31.90
CA LEU A 11 -31.32 3.09 32.00
C LEU A 11 -30.30 2.15 31.33
N SER A 12 -30.59 0.85 31.35
CA SER A 12 -29.83 -0.19 30.66
C SER A 12 -29.85 -0.05 29.14
N ASP A 13 -30.99 0.21 28.49
CA ASP A 13 -31.09 0.34 27.02
C ASP A 13 -30.33 1.57 26.50
N ALA A 14 -30.43 2.70 27.23
CA ALA A 14 -29.67 3.91 26.94
C ALA A 14 -28.16 3.70 27.16
N ALA A 15 -27.76 3.00 28.23
CA ALA A 15 -26.36 2.69 28.51
C ALA A 15 -25.76 1.70 27.50
N PHE A 16 -26.52 0.68 27.06
CA PHE A 16 -26.07 -0.25 26.02
C PHE A 16 -25.93 0.43 24.65
N ARG A 17 -26.81 1.36 24.31
CA ARG A 17 -26.65 2.20 23.11
C ARG A 17 -25.41 3.08 23.21
N ALA A 18 -25.23 3.79 24.32
CA ALA A 18 -24.04 4.62 24.52
C ALA A 18 -22.74 3.79 24.48
N GLN A 19 -22.73 2.58 25.03
CA GLN A 19 -21.58 1.68 24.96
C GLN A 19 -21.33 1.17 23.53
N ARG A 20 -22.40 0.82 22.81
CA ARG A 20 -22.32 0.40 21.41
C ARG A 20 -21.81 1.54 20.53
N ASP A 21 -22.36 2.74 20.68
CA ASP A 21 -21.97 3.94 19.96
C ASP A 21 -20.50 4.27 20.28
N ALA A 22 -20.09 4.23 21.56
CA ALA A 22 -18.69 4.45 21.96
C ALA A 22 -17.73 3.42 21.35
N LYS A 23 -18.13 2.15 21.26
CA LYS A 23 -17.35 1.10 20.61
C LYS A 23 -17.25 1.34 19.10
N GLU A 24 -18.36 1.65 18.44
CA GLU A 24 -18.38 1.97 17.01
C GLU A 24 -17.53 3.22 16.72
N HIS A 25 -17.58 4.25 17.57
CA HIS A 25 -16.71 5.43 17.51
C HIS A 25 -15.24 5.09 17.70
N ALA A 26 -14.89 4.23 18.66
CA ALA A 26 -13.52 3.78 18.87
C ALA A 26 -12.99 2.97 17.67
N GLU A 27 -13.80 2.08 17.10
CA GLU A 27 -13.46 1.34 15.89
C GLU A 27 -13.29 2.28 14.68
N MET A 28 -14.16 3.28 14.51
CA MET A 28 -14.03 4.29 13.47
C MET A 28 -12.78 5.15 13.66
N ALA A 29 -12.46 5.56 14.90
CA ALA A 29 -11.26 6.33 15.21
C ALA A 29 -9.98 5.52 14.94
N LEU A 30 -9.96 4.24 15.31
CA LEU A 30 -8.86 3.32 15.01
C LEU A 30 -8.70 3.11 13.50
N ARG A 31 -9.79 2.93 12.75
CA ARG A 31 -9.75 2.85 11.28
C ARG A 31 -9.21 4.13 10.65
N LYS A 32 -9.60 5.29 11.18
CA LYS A 32 -9.11 6.59 10.71
C LYS A 32 -7.61 6.76 10.99
N LEU A 33 -7.17 6.40 12.19
CA LEU A 33 -5.76 6.43 12.58
C LEU A 33 -4.93 5.47 11.72
N ALA A 34 -5.41 4.24 11.50
CA ALA A 34 -4.76 3.27 10.63
C ALA A 34 -4.66 3.81 9.19
N ALA A 35 -5.75 4.38 8.65
CA ALA A 35 -5.72 4.97 7.31
C ALA A 35 -4.72 6.13 7.18
N GLN A 36 -4.56 6.94 8.22
CA GLN A 36 -3.57 8.02 8.27
C GLN A 36 -2.14 7.46 8.37
N ALA A 37 -1.91 6.50 9.26
CA ALA A 37 -0.63 5.83 9.41
C ALA A 37 -0.19 5.15 8.11
N HIS A 38 -1.08 4.44 7.42
CA HIS A 38 -0.77 3.83 6.11
C HIS A 38 -0.37 4.86 5.04
N GLY A 39 -0.98 6.05 5.05
CA GLY A 39 -0.60 7.14 4.15
C GLY A 39 0.80 7.69 4.45
N GLU A 40 1.14 7.78 5.74
CA GLU A 40 2.44 8.22 6.22
C GLU A 40 3.53 7.18 5.95
N SER A 41 3.24 5.88 6.10
CA SER A 41 4.15 4.77 5.77
C SER A 41 4.67 4.87 4.34
N LEU A 42 3.79 5.13 3.38
CA LEU A 42 4.20 5.22 1.98
C LEU A 42 5.10 6.43 1.72
N THR A 43 4.80 7.57 2.36
CA THR A 43 5.66 8.76 2.30
C THR A 43 7.03 8.47 2.91
N ASN A 44 7.07 7.78 4.06
CA ASN A 44 8.32 7.40 4.73
C ASN A 44 9.14 6.42 3.88
N LEU A 45 8.51 5.47 3.20
CA LEU A 45 9.21 4.56 2.27
C LEU A 45 9.87 5.33 1.10
N LEU A 46 9.17 6.31 0.52
CA LEU A 46 9.73 7.12 -0.57
C LEU A 46 10.85 8.04 -0.07
N ALA A 47 10.71 8.64 1.11
CA ALA A 47 11.75 9.45 1.74
C ALA A 47 12.99 8.60 2.09
N ALA A 48 12.80 7.37 2.57
CA ALA A 48 13.86 6.41 2.83
C ALA A 48 14.62 6.06 1.54
N TRP A 49 13.91 5.89 0.42
CA TRP A 49 14.54 5.66 -0.89
C TRP A 49 15.31 6.88 -1.41
N GLU A 50 14.72 8.07 -1.33
CA GLU A 50 15.35 9.33 -1.71
C GLU A 50 16.66 9.58 -0.94
N LYS A 51 16.62 9.41 0.39
CA LYS A 51 17.76 9.63 1.28
C LYS A 51 18.70 8.44 1.42
N ARG A 52 18.37 7.30 0.81
CA ARG A 52 19.07 6.01 1.00
C ARG A 52 19.18 5.56 2.45
N GLN A 53 18.12 5.79 3.21
CA GLN A 53 18.02 5.50 4.64
C GLN A 53 17.20 4.23 4.86
N ALA A 54 17.88 3.08 4.75
CA ALA A 54 17.25 1.76 4.86
C ALA A 54 16.63 1.47 6.25
N ASP A 55 17.08 2.19 7.27
CA ASP A 55 16.58 2.22 8.64
C ASP A 55 15.19 2.89 8.76
N GLN A 56 14.86 3.81 7.84
CA GLN A 56 13.56 4.49 7.80
C GLN A 56 12.49 3.76 6.98
N VAL A 57 12.80 2.55 6.49
CA VAL A 57 11.82 1.72 5.80
C VAL A 57 10.75 1.24 6.79
N PRO A 58 9.47 1.57 6.57
CA PRO A 58 8.40 1.22 7.50
C PRO A 58 8.31 -0.29 7.75
N THR A 59 7.71 -0.64 8.88
CA THR A 59 7.48 -2.02 9.27
C THR A 59 6.42 -2.68 8.37
N PRO A 60 6.42 -4.02 8.24
CA PRO A 60 5.38 -4.73 7.49
C PRO A 60 3.96 -4.40 7.97
N GLN A 61 3.77 -4.20 9.27
CA GLN A 61 2.47 -3.83 9.88
C GLN A 61 1.99 -2.46 9.38
N GLU A 62 2.90 -1.49 9.25
CA GLU A 62 2.62 -0.13 8.77
C GLU A 62 2.36 -0.09 7.26
N LEU A 63 3.01 -0.97 6.49
CA LEU A 63 2.83 -1.10 5.05
C LEU A 63 1.53 -1.84 4.69
N GLY A 64 1.07 -2.74 5.56
CA GLY A 64 -0.19 -3.46 5.43
C GLY A 64 -0.02 -4.96 5.18
N ARG A 65 -1.13 -5.70 5.26
CA ARG A 65 -1.17 -7.18 5.26
C ARG A 65 -0.56 -7.85 4.01
N ASN A 66 -0.46 -7.14 2.90
CA ASN A 66 0.05 -7.67 1.63
C ASN A 66 1.58 -7.67 1.56
N VAL A 67 2.26 -7.05 2.54
CA VAL A 67 3.72 -7.02 2.62
C VAL A 67 4.16 -7.93 3.76
N ASN A 68 4.93 -8.96 3.42
CA ASN A 68 5.55 -9.82 4.41
C ASN A 68 6.94 -9.31 4.83
N ALA A 69 7.49 -9.90 5.90
CA ALA A 69 8.80 -9.50 6.43
C ALA A 69 9.95 -9.69 5.42
N ALA A 70 9.87 -10.71 4.55
CA ALA A 70 10.88 -10.98 3.53
C ALA A 70 10.91 -9.89 2.45
N ALA A 71 9.73 -9.47 1.95
CA ALA A 71 9.60 -8.38 0.99
C ALA A 71 10.14 -7.07 1.58
N ARG A 72 9.76 -6.74 2.83
CA ARG A 72 10.29 -5.56 3.52
C ARG A 72 11.81 -5.60 3.69
N ALA A 73 12.38 -6.75 4.05
CA ALA A 73 13.82 -6.91 4.18
C ALA A 73 14.53 -6.68 2.83
N ALA A 74 13.96 -7.22 1.74
CA ALA A 74 14.47 -6.98 0.38
C ALA A 74 14.41 -5.50 -0.01
N TRP A 75 13.34 -4.78 0.35
CA TRP A 75 13.21 -3.34 0.10
C TRP A 75 14.25 -2.52 0.88
N SER A 76 14.45 -2.83 2.16
CA SER A 76 15.47 -2.18 2.98
C SER A 76 16.87 -2.44 2.41
N GLN A 77 17.16 -3.68 2.01
CA GLN A 77 18.43 -4.03 1.37
C GLN A 77 18.63 -3.32 0.03
N ALA A 78 17.59 -3.19 -0.79
CA ALA A 78 17.64 -2.46 -2.06
C ALA A 78 17.94 -0.97 -1.86
N ILE A 79 17.36 -0.36 -0.83
CA ILE A 79 17.60 1.05 -0.49
C ILE A 79 19.02 1.25 0.05
N ALA A 80 19.54 0.30 0.84
CA ALA A 80 20.89 0.37 1.41
C ALA A 80 22.02 0.22 0.38
N GLN A 81 21.74 -0.42 -0.76
CA GLN A 81 22.74 -0.66 -1.79
C GLN A 81 22.90 0.54 -2.72
N ALA A 82 24.08 0.63 -3.36
CA ALA A 82 24.31 1.58 -4.43
C ALA A 82 23.30 1.36 -5.57
N PRO A 83 22.79 2.43 -6.19
CA PRO A 83 21.81 2.31 -7.27
C PRO A 83 22.31 1.43 -8.41
N LYS A 84 21.47 0.50 -8.85
CA LYS A 84 21.68 -0.37 -10.01
C LYS A 84 20.82 0.12 -11.18
N ALA A 85 20.69 -0.70 -12.21
CA ALA A 85 20.00 -0.44 -13.48
C ALA A 85 18.63 0.25 -13.34
N ASP A 86 18.15 0.78 -14.47
CA ASP A 86 16.92 1.56 -14.59
C ASP A 86 15.67 0.80 -14.08
N ALA A 87 14.73 1.55 -13.49
CA ALA A 87 13.45 1.03 -13.01
C ALA A 87 12.44 0.70 -14.14
N GLY A 88 12.73 1.07 -15.39
CA GLY A 88 11.79 1.14 -16.51
C GLY A 88 10.82 -0.04 -16.65
N GLU A 89 11.30 -1.28 -16.76
CA GLU A 89 10.40 -2.44 -16.86
C GLU A 89 9.63 -2.67 -15.55
N ALA A 90 10.31 -2.59 -14.41
CA ALA A 90 9.72 -2.85 -13.10
C ALA A 90 8.58 -1.88 -12.77
N ILE A 91 8.73 -0.59 -13.08
CA ILE A 91 7.67 0.39 -12.85
C ILE A 91 6.45 0.14 -13.76
N LEU A 92 6.66 -0.31 -15.00
CA LEU A 92 5.56 -0.68 -15.90
C LEU A 92 4.82 -1.93 -15.41
N ARG A 93 5.54 -2.92 -14.90
CA ARG A 93 4.94 -4.11 -14.27
C ARG A 93 4.10 -3.74 -13.06
N LEU A 94 4.59 -2.84 -12.20
CA LEU A 94 3.84 -2.32 -11.06
C LEU A 94 2.57 -1.58 -11.48
N GLU A 95 2.62 -0.79 -12.54
CA GLU A 95 1.43 -0.09 -13.03
C GLU A 95 0.37 -1.05 -13.58
N MET A 96 0.80 -2.14 -14.23
CA MET A 96 -0.10 -3.21 -14.65
C MET A 96 -0.70 -3.96 -13.46
N ALA A 97 0.10 -4.28 -12.46
CA ALA A 97 -0.35 -4.95 -11.24
C ALA A 97 -1.35 -4.09 -10.45
N ALA A 98 -1.05 -2.80 -10.32
CA ALA A 98 -1.89 -1.85 -9.61
C ALA A 98 -3.12 -1.37 -10.41
N GLU A 99 -3.24 -1.78 -11.68
CA GLU A 99 -4.27 -1.35 -12.62
C GLU A 99 -4.40 0.17 -12.72
N VAL A 100 -3.26 0.87 -12.68
CA VAL A 100 -3.21 2.34 -12.76
C VAL A 100 -2.94 2.83 -14.20
N PRO A 101 -3.34 4.06 -14.53
CA PRO A 101 -2.97 4.69 -15.80
C PRO A 101 -1.45 4.82 -15.92
N THR A 102 -0.93 4.44 -17.09
CA THR A 102 0.47 4.67 -17.46
C THR A 102 0.56 6.02 -18.19
N PRO A 103 1.56 6.86 -17.91
CA PRO A 103 1.78 8.11 -18.64
C PRO A 103 1.85 7.90 -20.15
N ALA A 104 1.34 8.84 -20.94
CA ALA A 104 1.23 8.72 -22.39
C ALA A 104 2.57 8.38 -23.07
N GLU A 105 3.66 8.97 -22.59
CA GLU A 105 5.03 8.73 -23.03
C GLU A 105 5.47 7.25 -22.91
N ASN A 106 4.93 6.51 -21.93
CA ASN A 106 5.32 5.12 -21.65
C ASN A 106 4.27 4.09 -22.12
N LEU A 107 3.20 4.51 -22.81
CA LEU A 107 2.12 3.60 -23.25
C LEU A 107 2.59 2.56 -24.25
N ASN A 108 3.50 2.94 -25.16
CA ASN A 108 4.03 2.02 -26.15
C ASN A 108 4.89 0.93 -25.49
N GLU A 109 5.72 1.30 -24.51
CA GLU A 109 6.53 0.37 -23.73
C GLU A 109 5.66 -0.59 -22.93
N ARG A 110 4.60 -0.10 -22.29
CA ARG A 110 3.63 -0.95 -21.58
C ARG A 110 3.00 -1.99 -22.52
N ARG A 111 2.55 -1.57 -23.70
CA ARG A 111 1.94 -2.49 -24.69
C ARG A 111 2.94 -3.53 -25.18
N ALA A 112 4.17 -3.11 -25.49
CA ALA A 112 5.25 -4.02 -25.89
C ALA A 112 5.52 -5.06 -24.79
N LEU A 113 5.59 -4.63 -23.53
CA LEU A 113 5.78 -5.52 -22.38
C LEU A 113 4.60 -6.49 -22.21
N GLN A 114 3.36 -6.04 -22.35
CA GLN A 114 2.20 -6.92 -22.30
C GLN A 114 2.26 -8.03 -23.35
N LEU A 115 2.65 -7.70 -24.58
CA LEU A 115 2.85 -8.70 -25.64
C LEU A 115 3.96 -9.68 -25.28
N GLN A 116 5.08 -9.19 -24.74
CA GLN A 116 6.17 -10.06 -24.28
C GLN A 116 5.71 -11.02 -23.17
N LEU A 117 4.91 -10.56 -22.21
CA LEU A 117 4.37 -11.41 -21.14
C LEU A 117 3.45 -12.51 -21.68
N LEU A 118 2.65 -12.23 -22.71
CA LEU A 118 1.80 -13.25 -23.35
C LEU A 118 2.62 -14.37 -24.00
N THR A 119 3.87 -14.11 -24.42
CA THR A 119 4.75 -15.15 -24.98
C THR A 119 5.38 -16.04 -23.90
N ARG A 120 5.41 -15.60 -22.64
CA ARG A 120 6.06 -16.30 -21.52
C ARG A 120 5.06 -17.17 -20.76
N LYS A 121 4.70 -18.32 -21.33
CA LYS A 121 3.59 -19.20 -20.87
C LYS A 121 3.65 -19.76 -19.43
N ASN A 122 4.75 -19.61 -18.68
CA ASN A 122 4.89 -20.18 -17.33
C ASN A 122 5.51 -19.21 -16.30
N GLN A 123 5.56 -17.91 -16.60
CA GLN A 123 6.13 -16.93 -15.67
C GLN A 123 5.04 -16.33 -14.79
N PRO A 124 5.32 -16.09 -13.50
CA PRO A 124 4.39 -15.44 -12.60
C PRO A 124 4.05 -14.03 -13.11
N GLY A 125 2.78 -13.67 -13.01
CA GLY A 125 2.28 -12.41 -13.55
C GLY A 125 2.77 -11.21 -12.73
N PRO A 126 2.58 -9.98 -13.25
CA PRO A 126 2.86 -8.76 -12.49
C PRO A 126 2.11 -8.71 -11.14
N GLN A 127 0.93 -9.33 -11.05
CA GLN A 127 0.15 -9.43 -9.81
C GLN A 127 0.81 -10.31 -8.73
N ASP A 128 1.64 -11.28 -9.11
CA ASP A 128 2.29 -12.21 -8.18
C ASP A 128 3.71 -11.74 -7.81
N THR A 129 4.30 -10.90 -8.67
CA THR A 129 5.70 -10.47 -8.58
C THR A 129 5.87 -9.00 -8.18
N TRP A 130 4.78 -8.27 -7.94
CA TRP A 130 4.84 -6.85 -7.65
C TRP A 130 5.80 -6.49 -6.49
N ALA A 131 5.90 -7.30 -5.44
CA ALA A 131 6.84 -7.04 -4.33
C ALA A 131 8.31 -7.11 -4.76
N LEU A 132 8.63 -7.98 -5.73
CA LEU A 132 9.94 -8.05 -6.36
C LEU A 132 10.16 -6.85 -7.29
N ASP A 133 9.13 -6.47 -8.05
CA ASP A 133 9.19 -5.30 -8.93
C ASP A 133 9.40 -4.00 -8.11
N VAL A 134 8.78 -3.86 -6.92
CA VAL A 134 9.07 -2.75 -5.98
C VAL A 134 10.55 -2.77 -5.56
N THR A 135 11.10 -3.94 -5.25
CA THR A 135 12.53 -4.09 -4.90
C THR A 135 13.43 -3.61 -6.03
N ALA A 136 13.08 -3.96 -7.28
CA ALA A 136 13.82 -3.54 -8.46
C ALA A 136 13.76 -2.02 -8.65
N VAL A 137 12.59 -1.39 -8.47
CA VAL A 137 12.46 0.07 -8.52
C VAL A 137 13.26 0.75 -7.39
N LEU A 138 13.18 0.25 -6.15
CA LEU A 138 13.93 0.82 -5.02
C LEU A 138 15.46 0.66 -5.19
N SER A 139 15.89 -0.34 -5.98
CA SER A 139 17.29 -0.55 -6.33
C SER A 139 17.80 0.45 -7.38
N SER A 140 16.93 1.12 -8.15
CA SER A 140 17.33 2.13 -9.12
C SER A 140 17.58 3.48 -8.46
N ALA A 141 18.21 4.42 -9.17
CA ALA A 141 18.40 5.79 -8.69
C ALA A 141 17.04 6.48 -8.42
N HIS A 142 17.00 7.35 -7.40
CA HIS A 142 15.77 8.07 -7.10
C HIS A 142 15.48 9.09 -8.20
N ASP A 143 14.30 8.97 -8.80
CA ASP A 143 13.75 9.94 -9.76
C ASP A 143 12.36 10.38 -9.25
N PRO A 144 12.08 11.69 -9.11
CA PRO A 144 10.79 12.19 -8.64
C PRO A 144 9.57 11.73 -9.46
N LYS A 145 9.71 11.58 -10.78
CA LYS A 145 8.65 11.07 -11.66
C LYS A 145 8.39 9.59 -11.36
N VAL A 146 9.44 8.79 -11.23
CA VAL A 146 9.32 7.36 -10.89
C VAL A 146 8.75 7.20 -9.48
N ALA A 147 9.18 8.00 -8.52
CA ALA A 147 8.63 8.01 -7.15
C ALA A 147 7.13 8.29 -7.14
N ARG A 148 6.65 9.26 -7.92
CA ARG A 148 5.21 9.54 -8.02
C ARG A 148 4.42 8.39 -8.64
N ARG A 149 4.97 7.76 -9.68
CA ARG A 149 4.37 6.57 -10.32
C ARG A 149 4.31 5.39 -9.36
N LEU A 150 5.41 5.12 -8.65
CA LEU A 150 5.52 4.07 -7.63
C LEU A 150 4.52 4.32 -6.50
N GLN A 151 4.40 5.57 -6.03
CA GLN A 151 3.43 5.95 -5.00
C GLN A 151 2.00 5.60 -5.42
N ASN A 152 1.62 5.93 -6.66
CA ASN A 152 0.27 5.65 -7.17
C ASN A 152 0.01 4.14 -7.28
N ALA A 153 0.99 3.37 -7.75
CA ALA A 153 0.87 1.91 -7.83
C ALA A 153 0.75 1.27 -6.44
N LEU A 154 1.63 1.64 -5.50
CA LEU A 154 1.63 1.11 -4.13
C LEU A 154 0.35 1.44 -3.36
N LYS A 155 -0.25 2.63 -3.54
CA LYS A 155 -1.54 2.96 -2.92
C LYS A 155 -2.63 1.95 -3.24
N ASN A 156 -2.66 1.42 -4.46
CA ASN A 156 -3.63 0.40 -4.86
C ASN A 156 -3.23 -0.99 -4.39
N LEU A 157 -1.95 -1.37 -4.55
CA LEU A 157 -1.46 -2.70 -4.18
C LEU A 157 -1.53 -2.98 -2.67
N LEU A 158 -1.25 -1.97 -1.84
CA LEU A 158 -1.30 -2.10 -0.38
C LEU A 158 -2.73 -2.10 0.18
N ARG A 159 -3.70 -1.59 -0.59
CA ARG A 159 -5.12 -1.54 -0.20
C ARG A 159 -5.90 -2.82 -0.49
N ARG A 160 -5.40 -3.69 -1.37
CA ARG A 160 -6.04 -4.96 -1.75
C ARG A 160 -6.15 -5.91 -0.55
#